data_AF-A0A538TY64-F1
#
_entry.id   AF-A0A538TY64-F1
#
_cell.length_a   1.000
_cell.length_b   1.000
_cell.length_c   1.000
_cell.angle_alpha   90.00
_cell.angle_beta   90.00
_cell.angle_gamma   90.00
#
_symmetry.space_group_name_H-M   'P 1'
#
loop_
_entity.id
_entity.type
_entity.pdbx_description
1 polymer ?
#
loop_
_entity_poly.entity_id
_entity_poly.type
_entity_poly.pdbx_seq_one_letter_code
_entity_poly.pdbx_strand_id
1 'polypeptide(L)'
;GALGALALPIGTSEIEHVLATQSLLQRRPKTMRINYHGEPGFGVTPKDMILGTIGQISAAGAIGHAIEYAGPAIEALGMEGRMTVCNMTIECGGRAGMIAPDGTTFAWFAERQDTTSLSPQVTWGTNPGQVVPVTGRVPDPSQAEGPADREAAERALAYMALDPGTAIEDIHVDRVFIGSCTNSRIEDLRAAASVVGGRTVHASVRAMVVPGSQQVKAAAEQEGLDEVFRSAGFEWREAGCSMCLGMNPAILAAGERCASTSTRNFEGRQGRGGRTPLVSP
;
A
#
# COMPACT_ATOMS: atom_id res chain seq x y z
N GLY A 1 14.13 -1.41 15.37
CA GLY A 1 14.78 -0.71 16.48
C GLY A 1 14.05 0.54 16.90
N ALA A 2 14.27 1.64 16.20
CA ALA A 2 13.73 2.97 16.56
C ALA A 2 12.21 3.04 16.65
N LEU A 3 11.50 2.18 15.90
CA LEU A 3 10.04 2.08 15.86
C LEU A 3 9.46 1.15 16.94
N GLY A 4 10.21 0.81 17.99
CA GLY A 4 9.77 -0.14 19.01
C GLY A 4 9.77 -1.62 18.59
N ALA A 5 10.23 -1.93 17.38
CA ALA A 5 10.31 -3.31 16.87
C ALA A 5 11.68 -3.95 17.11
N LEU A 6 11.70 -5.21 17.54
CA LEU A 6 12.91 -6.03 17.56
C LEU A 6 13.33 -6.35 16.11
N ALA A 7 14.47 -5.82 15.71
CA ALA A 7 15.06 -6.05 14.39
C ALA A 7 16.42 -6.70 14.56
N LEU A 8 16.62 -7.85 13.90
CA LEU A 8 17.84 -8.64 13.97
C LEU A 8 18.40 -8.81 12.56
N PRO A 9 19.72 -8.63 12.35
CA PRO A 9 20.34 -9.04 11.10
C PRO A 9 20.35 -10.57 11.01
N ILE A 10 20.03 -11.11 9.83
CA ILE A 10 20.00 -12.55 9.57
C ILE A 10 20.70 -12.84 8.25
N GLY A 11 21.31 -14.02 8.13
CA GLY A 11 22.01 -14.47 6.93
C GLY A 11 21.07 -14.98 5.84
N THR A 12 21.58 -15.18 4.62
CA THR A 12 20.78 -15.63 3.46
C THR A 12 20.01 -16.93 3.73
N SER A 13 20.64 -17.93 4.35
CA SER A 13 19.96 -19.20 4.67
C SER A 13 18.87 -19.02 5.74
N GLU A 14 19.03 -18.07 6.67
CA GLU A 14 17.99 -17.74 7.64
C GLU A 14 16.81 -17.03 6.95
N ILE A 15 17.06 -16.19 5.94
CA ILE A 15 16.02 -15.56 5.12
C ILE A 15 15.19 -16.63 4.41
N GLU A 16 15.83 -17.60 3.75
CA GLU A 16 15.14 -18.72 3.09
C GLU A 16 14.24 -19.48 4.08
N HIS A 17 14.75 -19.76 5.28
CA HIS A 17 13.99 -20.43 6.33
C HIS A 17 12.80 -19.60 6.82
N VAL A 18 12.97 -18.29 7.01
CA VAL A 18 11.88 -17.38 7.40
C VAL A 18 10.82 -17.32 6.30
N LEU A 19 11.22 -17.23 5.03
CA LEU A 19 10.27 -17.24 3.91
C LEU A 19 9.46 -18.54 3.87
N ALA A 20 10.10 -19.68 4.13
CA ALA A 20 9.45 -20.99 4.13
C ALA A 20 8.56 -21.25 5.36
N THR A 21 8.96 -20.78 6.55
CA THR A 21 8.34 -21.20 7.82
C THR A 21 7.69 -20.08 8.62
N GLN A 22 7.94 -18.82 8.25
CA GLN A 22 7.57 -17.62 9.02
C GLN A 22 8.11 -17.64 10.46
N SER A 23 9.18 -18.41 10.70
CA SER A 23 9.80 -18.58 12.00
C SER A 23 11.33 -18.58 11.86
N LEU A 24 12.02 -18.27 12.94
CA LEU A 24 13.48 -18.35 12.99
C LEU A 24 13.94 -18.76 14.37
N LEU A 25 14.74 -19.83 14.44
CA LEU A 25 15.38 -20.24 15.67
C LEU A 25 16.46 -19.21 16.03
N GLN A 26 16.26 -18.49 17.13
CA GLN A 26 17.22 -17.51 17.64
C GLN A 26 17.61 -17.85 19.08
N ARG A 27 18.89 -17.62 19.41
CA ARG A 27 19.33 -17.62 20.81
C ARG A 27 18.92 -16.30 21.44
N ARG A 28 18.25 -16.37 22.59
CA ARG A 28 17.83 -15.16 23.32
C ARG A 28 19.07 -14.32 23.68
N PRO A 29 19.19 -13.07 23.19
CA PRO A 29 20.29 -12.19 23.58
C PRO A 29 20.14 -11.77 25.04
N LYS A 30 21.26 -11.40 25.66
CA LYS A 30 21.22 -10.72 26.97
C LYS A 30 20.60 -9.33 26.80
N THR A 31 20.14 -8.72 27.89
CA THR A 31 19.55 -7.38 27.86
C THR A 31 20.53 -6.37 28.42
N MET A 32 20.67 -5.24 27.73
CA MET A 32 21.44 -4.08 28.18
C MET A 32 20.55 -2.84 28.05
N ARG A 33 20.66 -1.90 28.99
CA ARG A 33 19.99 -0.61 28.89
C ARG A 33 21.02 0.50 28.97
N ILE A 34 20.96 1.44 28.03
CA ILE A 34 21.80 2.63 27.99
C ILE A 34 20.88 3.82 28.25
N ASN A 35 21.10 4.47 29.39
CA ASN A 35 20.26 5.57 29.86
C ASN A 35 20.98 6.90 29.65
N TYR A 36 20.44 7.76 28.78
CA TYR A 36 20.96 9.09 28.54
C TYR A 36 20.30 10.08 29.49
N HIS A 37 21.10 10.75 30.31
CA HIS A 37 20.63 11.73 31.28
C HIS A 37 20.87 13.16 30.81
N GLY A 38 19.95 14.06 31.17
CA GLY A 38 20.04 15.48 30.82
C GLY A 38 19.66 15.76 29.36
N GLU A 39 19.94 17.00 28.95
CA GLU A 39 19.73 17.48 27.58
C GLU A 39 21.07 17.53 26.83
N PRO A 40 21.11 17.19 25.53
CA PRO A 40 22.29 17.39 24.70
C PRO A 40 22.76 18.85 24.72
N GLY A 41 24.07 19.08 24.85
CA GLY A 41 24.67 20.41 24.77
C GLY A 41 24.58 21.02 23.37
N PHE A 42 24.92 22.30 23.24
CA PHE A 42 24.95 22.99 21.96
C PHE A 42 25.82 22.23 20.94
N GLY A 43 25.23 21.93 19.76
CA GLY A 43 25.90 21.22 18.68
C GLY A 43 25.97 19.70 18.84
N VAL A 44 25.46 19.12 19.94
CA VAL A 44 25.41 17.67 20.14
C VAL A 44 24.21 17.08 19.40
N THR A 45 24.48 16.15 18.49
CA THR A 45 23.46 15.46 17.68
C THR A 45 23.26 14.01 18.14
N PRO A 46 22.22 13.29 17.66
CA PRO A 46 22.04 11.86 17.94
C PRO A 46 23.25 11.00 17.52
N LYS A 47 23.99 11.42 16.48
CA LYS A 47 25.21 10.74 16.04
C LYS A 47 26.32 10.89 17.08
N ASP A 48 26.48 12.08 17.67
CA ASP A 48 27.46 12.31 18.73
C ASP A 48 27.11 11.54 19.99
N MET A 49 25.82 11.44 20.32
CA MET A 49 25.34 10.64 21.45
C MET A 49 25.75 9.16 21.31
N ILE A 50 25.46 8.53 20.16
CA ILE A 50 25.77 7.11 19.97
C ILE A 50 27.28 6.87 19.81
N LEU A 51 28.02 7.75 19.14
CA LEU A 51 29.48 7.68 19.07
C LEU A 51 30.13 7.82 20.45
N GLY A 52 29.62 8.73 21.29
CA GLY A 52 30.07 8.90 22.67
C GLY A 52 29.82 7.65 23.51
N THR A 53 28.67 6.99 23.32
CA THR A 53 28.36 5.71 23.95
C THR A 53 29.31 4.60 23.49
N ILE A 54 29.51 4.44 22.17
CA ILE A 54 30.45 3.44 21.61
C ILE A 54 31.87 3.69 22.10
N GLY A 55 32.31 4.95 22.18
CA GLY A 55 33.61 5.33 22.72
C GLY A 55 33.82 4.92 24.18
N GLN A 56 32.75 4.94 24.99
CA GLN A 56 32.79 4.52 26.40
C GLN A 56 32.78 3.01 26.58
N ILE A 57 31.97 2.28 25.80
CA ILE A 57 31.80 0.83 25.96
C ILE A 57 32.70 0.01 25.05
N SER A 58 33.38 0.65 24.09
CA SER A 58 34.13 0.06 22.97
C SER A 58 33.27 -0.65 21.92
N ALA A 59 33.90 -0.98 20.78
CA ALA A 59 33.27 -1.75 19.71
C ALA A 59 32.83 -3.17 20.13
N ALA A 60 33.33 -3.68 21.27
CA ALA A 60 32.97 -4.98 21.81
C ALA A 60 32.04 -4.90 23.05
N GLY A 61 31.65 -3.69 23.47
CA GLY A 61 30.98 -3.45 24.75
C GLY A 61 29.63 -4.11 24.92
N ALA A 62 28.91 -4.35 23.81
CA ALA A 62 27.55 -4.89 23.81
C ALA A 62 27.44 -6.25 23.11
N ILE A 63 28.54 -6.97 22.89
CA ILE A 63 28.53 -8.30 22.25
C ILE A 63 27.50 -9.21 22.95
N GLY A 64 26.58 -9.75 22.16
CA GLY A 64 25.54 -10.67 22.61
C GLY A 64 24.34 -10.03 23.34
N HIS A 65 24.28 -8.69 23.39
CA HIS A 65 23.17 -7.96 24.03
C HIS A 65 22.20 -7.39 23.00
N ALA A 66 20.91 -7.38 23.34
CA ALA A 66 19.94 -6.44 22.79
C ALA A 66 19.91 -5.22 23.70
N ILE A 67 20.00 -4.04 23.11
CA ILE A 67 20.16 -2.76 23.79
C ILE A 67 18.85 -1.98 23.73
N GLU A 68 18.35 -1.57 24.90
CA GLU A 68 17.35 -0.52 25.03
C GLU A 68 18.05 0.82 25.23
N TYR A 69 17.81 1.80 24.35
CA TYR A 69 18.21 3.18 24.57
C TYR A 69 17.04 3.94 25.19
N ALA A 70 17.29 4.62 26.30
CA ALA A 70 16.25 5.30 27.06
C ALA A 70 16.77 6.60 27.69
N GLY A 71 15.85 7.35 28.30
CA GLY A 71 16.13 8.57 29.06
C GLY A 71 15.73 9.84 28.33
N PRO A 72 15.74 10.99 29.01
CA PRO A 72 15.17 12.25 28.50
C PRO A 72 15.73 12.67 27.13
N ALA A 73 17.05 12.56 26.94
CA ALA A 73 17.67 12.91 25.67
C ALA A 73 17.23 12.02 24.51
N ILE A 74 16.84 10.76 24.75
CA ILE A 74 16.29 9.85 23.74
C ILE A 74 14.83 10.16 23.47
N GLU A 75 14.04 10.41 24.51
CA GLU A 75 12.62 10.76 24.42
C GLU A 75 12.42 12.06 23.62
N ALA A 76 13.31 13.04 23.81
CA ALA A 76 13.31 14.31 23.08
C ALA A 76 13.64 14.18 21.57
N LEU A 77 14.17 13.04 21.11
CA LEU A 77 14.50 12.86 19.70
C LEU A 77 13.24 12.63 18.85
N GLY A 78 13.21 13.30 17.69
CA GLY A 78 12.39 12.90 16.56
C GLY A 78 12.80 11.53 16.01
N MET A 79 11.97 10.95 15.13
CA MET A 79 12.17 9.57 14.65
C MET A 79 13.48 9.36 13.90
N GLU A 80 13.93 10.33 13.13
CA GLU A 80 15.18 10.30 12.36
C GLU A 80 16.40 10.22 13.29
N GLY A 81 16.36 10.93 14.41
CA GLY A 81 17.37 10.84 15.47
C GLY A 81 17.40 9.46 16.11
N ARG A 82 16.23 8.89 16.40
CA ARG A 82 16.11 7.52 16.95
C ARG A 82 16.63 6.46 15.98
N MET A 83 16.37 6.63 14.69
CA MET A 83 16.89 5.76 13.62
C MET A 83 18.41 5.83 13.57
N THR A 84 19.00 7.01 13.70
CA THR A 84 20.46 7.21 13.76
C THR A 84 21.08 6.43 14.92
N VAL A 85 20.53 6.56 16.13
CA VAL A 85 21.02 5.83 17.31
C VAL A 85 20.87 4.32 17.16
N CYS A 86 19.69 3.85 16.74
CA CYS A 86 19.45 2.41 16.62
C CYS A 86 20.27 1.76 15.49
N ASN A 87 20.48 2.48 14.38
CA ASN A 87 21.26 1.99 13.24
C ASN A 87 22.69 1.66 13.66
N MET A 88 23.27 2.49 14.53
CA MET A 88 24.66 2.34 14.98
C MET A 88 24.86 1.34 16.15
N THR A 89 23.90 0.44 16.38
CA THR A 89 24.00 -0.54 17.47
C THR A 89 24.99 -1.66 17.16
N ILE A 90 25.17 -1.99 15.88
CA ILE A 90 26.06 -3.08 15.48
C ILE A 90 27.54 -2.73 15.71
N GLU A 91 27.86 -1.44 15.73
CA GLU A 91 29.19 -0.86 15.90
C GLU A 91 29.74 -1.06 17.31
N CYS A 92 28.89 -1.31 18.32
CA CYS A 92 29.30 -1.77 19.65
C CYS A 92 29.11 -3.28 19.87
N GLY A 93 28.84 -4.04 18.80
CA GLY A 93 28.60 -5.48 18.85
C GLY A 93 27.20 -5.87 19.33
N GLY A 94 26.28 -4.90 19.46
CA GLY A 94 24.91 -5.15 19.86
C GLY A 94 24.15 -5.99 18.82
N ARG A 95 23.35 -6.95 19.28
CA ARG A 95 22.51 -7.81 18.45
C ARG A 95 21.30 -7.06 17.88
N ALA A 96 20.76 -6.12 18.65
CA ALA A 96 19.66 -5.26 18.29
C ALA A 96 19.71 -3.99 19.13
N GLY A 97 19.30 -2.87 18.56
CA GLY A 97 19.04 -1.62 19.27
C GLY A 97 17.58 -1.24 19.17
N MET A 98 16.99 -0.79 20.27
CA MET A 98 15.59 -0.38 20.31
C MET A 98 15.34 0.79 21.24
N ILE A 99 14.31 1.56 20.90
CA ILE A 99 13.74 2.64 21.70
C ILE A 99 12.26 2.31 21.84
N ALA A 100 11.71 2.44 23.04
CA ALA A 100 10.30 2.19 23.30
C ALA A 100 9.44 3.16 22.48
N PRO A 101 8.35 2.67 21.85
CA PRO A 101 7.44 3.54 21.11
C PRO A 101 6.68 4.47 22.07
N ASP A 102 6.48 5.70 21.64
CA ASP A 102 5.82 6.77 22.39
C ASP A 102 5.02 7.69 21.46
N GLY A 103 4.53 8.82 21.99
CA GLY A 103 3.75 9.80 21.23
C GLY A 103 4.42 10.24 19.92
N THR A 104 5.73 10.49 19.92
CA THR A 104 6.52 10.83 18.72
C THR A 104 6.46 9.71 17.69
N THR A 105 6.56 8.46 18.14
CA THR A 105 6.51 7.28 17.27
C THR A 105 5.14 7.12 16.62
N PHE A 106 4.05 7.29 17.40
CA PHE A 106 2.69 7.18 16.89
C PHE A 106 2.32 8.34 15.95
N ALA A 107 2.73 9.57 16.29
CA ALA A 107 2.52 10.74 15.45
C ALA A 107 3.19 10.58 14.08
N TRP A 108 4.44 10.07 14.04
CA TRP A 108 5.18 9.84 12.80
C TRP A 108 4.48 8.87 11.84
N PHE A 109 3.77 7.86 12.37
CA PHE A 109 2.92 6.96 11.58
C PHE A 109 1.62 7.62 11.14
N ALA A 110 0.95 8.36 12.04
CA ALA A 110 -0.31 9.02 11.76
C ALA A 110 -0.17 10.07 10.64
N GLU A 111 0.89 10.88 10.67
CA GLU A 111 1.21 11.86 9.61
C GLU A 111 1.40 11.21 8.24
N ARG A 112 1.83 9.94 8.20
CA ARG A 112 2.02 9.17 6.96
C ARG A 112 0.78 8.41 6.52
N GLN A 113 -0.28 8.42 7.32
CA GLN A 113 -1.54 7.70 7.06
C GLN A 113 -2.76 8.62 7.25
N ASP A 114 -2.61 9.93 7.01
CA ASP A 114 -3.75 10.85 7.05
C ASP A 114 -4.69 10.59 5.87
N THR A 115 -5.83 9.95 6.16
CA THR A 115 -6.88 9.67 5.18
C THR A 115 -7.86 10.83 5.02
N THR A 116 -7.80 11.87 5.86
CA THR A 116 -8.72 13.02 5.77
C THR A 116 -8.48 13.86 4.52
N SER A 117 -7.27 13.82 3.98
CA SER A 117 -6.90 14.42 2.70
C SER A 117 -7.08 13.48 1.50
N LEU A 118 -7.41 12.21 1.74
CA LEU A 118 -7.51 11.20 0.69
C LEU A 118 -8.90 11.25 0.03
N SER A 119 -8.94 11.64 -1.24
CA SER A 119 -10.10 11.43 -2.10
C SER A 119 -10.17 9.98 -2.60
N PRO A 120 -11.30 9.50 -3.15
CA PRO A 120 -11.30 8.29 -3.96
C PRO A 120 -10.19 8.34 -5.02
N GLN A 121 -9.54 7.20 -5.23
CA GLN A 121 -8.35 7.08 -6.07
C GLN A 121 -8.64 6.24 -7.32
N VAL A 122 -7.92 6.52 -8.39
CA VAL A 122 -7.96 5.73 -9.63
C VAL A 122 -6.59 5.64 -10.27
N THR A 123 -6.26 4.48 -10.82
CA THR A 123 -5.03 4.35 -11.60
C THR A 123 -5.23 4.93 -13.00
N TRP A 124 -4.38 5.86 -13.40
CA TRP A 124 -4.34 6.38 -14.77
C TRP A 124 -3.48 5.51 -15.70
N GLY A 125 -2.57 4.70 -15.14
CA GLY A 125 -1.60 3.92 -15.89
C GLY A 125 -1.83 2.40 -15.88
N THR A 126 -0.76 1.63 -15.99
CA THR A 126 -0.76 0.16 -16.15
C THR A 126 -0.28 -0.59 -14.91
N ASN A 127 -0.07 0.10 -13.80
CA ASN A 127 0.20 -0.53 -12.50
C ASN A 127 -0.39 0.29 -11.33
N PRO A 128 -0.56 -0.32 -10.13
CA PRO A 128 -1.16 0.35 -8.98
C PRO A 128 -0.40 1.58 -8.45
N GLY A 129 0.88 1.74 -8.76
CA GLY A 129 1.66 2.92 -8.36
C GLY A 129 1.36 4.17 -9.22
N GLN A 130 0.73 3.99 -10.39
CA GLN A 130 0.34 5.08 -11.28
C GLN A 130 -1.09 5.53 -10.97
N VAL A 131 -1.25 6.22 -9.85
CA VAL A 131 -2.53 6.57 -9.23
C VAL A 131 -2.68 8.08 -9.04
N VAL A 132 -3.91 8.57 -9.14
CA VAL A 132 -4.30 9.94 -8.80
C VAL A 132 -5.69 9.95 -8.14
N PRO A 133 -6.04 11.03 -7.42
CA PRO A 133 -7.43 11.37 -7.09
C PRO A 133 -8.37 11.25 -8.28
N VAL A 134 -9.62 10.80 -8.04
CA VAL A 134 -10.68 10.82 -9.07
C VAL A 134 -10.97 12.22 -9.59
N THR A 135 -10.80 13.24 -8.73
CA THR A 135 -10.92 14.66 -9.09
C THR A 135 -9.64 15.23 -9.71
N GLY A 136 -8.64 14.38 -9.94
CA GLY A 136 -7.32 14.74 -10.44
C GLY A 136 -7.25 14.79 -11.96
N ARG A 137 -6.02 14.87 -12.47
CA ARG A 137 -5.69 14.88 -13.90
C ARG A 137 -4.65 13.82 -14.22
N VAL A 138 -4.66 13.35 -15.46
CA VAL A 138 -3.62 12.49 -16.02
C VAL A 138 -2.26 13.22 -15.92
N PRO A 139 -1.23 12.64 -15.28
CA PRO A 139 0.06 13.31 -15.11
C PRO A 139 0.76 13.61 -16.45
N ASP A 140 1.57 14.67 -16.44
CA ASP A 140 2.46 15.00 -17.57
C ASP A 140 3.83 14.33 -17.37
N PRO A 141 4.26 13.43 -18.28
CA PRO A 141 5.57 12.77 -18.16
C PRO A 141 6.76 13.73 -18.12
N SER A 142 6.62 14.95 -18.64
CA SER A 142 7.68 15.96 -18.56
C SER A 142 7.97 16.43 -17.13
N GLN A 143 7.07 16.16 -16.19
CA GLN A 143 7.20 16.50 -14.77
C GLN A 143 7.75 15.35 -13.90
N ALA A 144 8.09 14.20 -14.50
CA ALA A 144 8.63 13.07 -13.76
C ALA A 144 10.02 13.36 -13.16
N GLU A 145 10.31 12.78 -11.99
CA GLU A 145 11.54 13.04 -11.23
C GLU A 145 12.80 12.51 -11.93
N GLY A 146 12.67 11.47 -12.77
CA GLY A 146 13.77 10.83 -13.45
C GLY A 146 13.43 10.30 -14.85
N PRO A 147 14.44 10.00 -15.66
CA PRO A 147 14.25 9.54 -17.05
C PRO A 147 13.52 8.19 -17.12
N ALA A 148 13.75 7.29 -16.16
CA ALA A 148 13.06 6.00 -16.10
C ALA A 148 11.55 6.16 -15.81
N ASP A 149 11.19 7.05 -14.88
CA ASP A 149 9.80 7.32 -14.54
C ASP A 149 9.07 8.02 -15.69
N ARG A 150 9.77 8.93 -16.38
CA ARG A 150 9.27 9.56 -17.60
C ARG A 150 8.96 8.53 -18.69
N GLU A 151 9.90 7.65 -19.00
CA GLU A 151 9.70 6.59 -20.01
C GLU A 151 8.54 5.67 -19.62
N ALA A 152 8.46 5.27 -18.34
CA ALA A 152 7.38 4.45 -17.84
C ALA A 152 6.01 5.15 -17.94
N ALA A 153 5.94 6.44 -17.66
CA ALA A 153 4.73 7.25 -17.82
C ALA A 153 4.32 7.39 -19.29
N GLU A 154 5.26 7.74 -20.19
CA GLU A 154 5.00 7.86 -21.63
C GLU A 154 4.44 6.54 -22.22
N ARG A 155 5.02 5.41 -21.85
CA ARG A 155 4.53 4.08 -22.26
C ARG A 155 3.13 3.78 -21.71
N ALA A 156 2.88 4.08 -20.44
CA ALA A 156 1.58 3.86 -19.83
C ALA A 156 0.49 4.71 -20.49
N LEU A 157 0.77 5.99 -20.78
CA LEU A 157 -0.16 6.89 -21.47
C LEU A 157 -0.47 6.41 -22.88
N ALA A 158 0.55 5.98 -23.63
CA ALA A 158 0.36 5.42 -24.96
C ALA A 158 -0.54 4.17 -24.95
N TYR A 159 -0.33 3.26 -23.99
CA TYR A 159 -1.18 2.07 -23.83
C TYR A 159 -2.62 2.43 -23.45
N MET A 160 -2.78 3.30 -22.46
CA MET A 160 -4.08 3.72 -21.91
C MET A 160 -4.83 4.69 -22.83
N ALA A 161 -4.17 5.17 -23.90
CA ALA A 161 -4.59 6.26 -24.78
C ALA A 161 -5.19 7.41 -23.98
N LEU A 162 -4.34 8.02 -23.17
CA LEU A 162 -4.66 9.19 -22.37
C LEU A 162 -3.69 10.31 -22.72
N ASP A 163 -4.24 11.50 -22.92
CA ASP A 163 -3.45 12.70 -23.10
C ASP A 163 -3.10 13.31 -21.73
N PRO A 164 -1.86 13.80 -21.52
CA PRO A 164 -1.48 14.55 -20.33
C PRO A 164 -2.44 15.69 -20.01
N GLY A 165 -2.76 15.87 -18.73
CA GLY A 165 -3.63 16.94 -18.25
C GLY A 165 -5.12 16.68 -18.41
N THR A 166 -5.54 15.60 -19.09
CA THR A 166 -6.96 15.18 -19.17
C THR A 166 -7.53 15.02 -17.76
N ALA A 167 -8.69 15.61 -17.47
CA ALA A 167 -9.35 15.37 -16.18
C ALA A 167 -9.83 13.92 -16.13
N ILE A 168 -9.62 13.27 -15.00
CA ILE A 168 -9.97 11.86 -14.85
C ILE A 168 -11.47 11.61 -15.08
N GLU A 169 -12.32 12.54 -14.64
CA GLU A 169 -13.77 12.49 -14.81
C GLU A 169 -14.23 12.60 -16.27
N ASP A 170 -13.39 13.15 -17.16
CA ASP A 170 -13.68 13.27 -18.59
C ASP A 170 -13.36 11.97 -19.36
N ILE A 171 -12.73 10.99 -18.71
CA ILE A 171 -12.32 9.74 -19.36
C ILE A 171 -13.54 8.82 -19.54
N HIS A 172 -13.96 8.65 -20.80
CA HIS A 172 -15.02 7.70 -21.15
C HIS A 172 -14.62 6.25 -20.80
N VAL A 173 -15.56 5.49 -20.22
CA VAL A 173 -15.44 4.05 -19.97
C VAL A 173 -16.46 3.30 -20.80
N ASP A 174 -16.06 2.15 -21.34
CA ASP A 174 -16.94 1.26 -22.10
C ASP A 174 -17.56 0.22 -21.17
N ARG A 175 -16.85 -0.15 -20.11
CA ARG A 175 -17.28 -1.16 -19.15
C ARG A 175 -17.04 -0.75 -17.70
N VAL A 176 -17.88 -1.30 -16.83
CA VAL A 176 -17.70 -1.25 -15.37
C VAL A 176 -17.72 -2.68 -14.84
N PHE A 177 -16.72 -3.03 -14.04
CA PHE A 177 -16.59 -4.35 -13.44
C PHE A 177 -16.42 -4.22 -11.92
N ILE A 178 -17.49 -4.57 -11.18
CA ILE A 178 -17.44 -4.73 -9.73
C ILE A 178 -17.28 -6.22 -9.43
N GLY A 179 -16.09 -6.62 -9.03
CA GLY A 179 -15.73 -8.01 -8.82
C GLY A 179 -14.26 -8.20 -8.46
N SER A 180 -14.00 -9.22 -7.64
CA SER A 180 -12.70 -9.86 -7.34
C SER A 180 -12.83 -10.53 -5.97
N CYS A 181 -11.99 -11.52 -5.65
CA CYS A 181 -11.98 -12.10 -4.31
C CYS A 181 -11.63 -11.07 -3.21
N THR A 182 -11.10 -9.89 -3.57
CA THR A 182 -10.68 -8.83 -2.65
C THR A 182 -11.68 -7.68 -2.52
N ASN A 183 -12.47 -7.37 -3.54
CA ASN A 183 -13.28 -6.15 -3.62
C ASN A 183 -14.72 -6.41 -4.11
N SER A 184 -15.27 -7.56 -3.75
CA SER A 184 -16.69 -7.91 -3.94
C SER A 184 -17.21 -8.76 -2.80
N ARG A 185 -16.82 -8.37 -1.58
CA ARG A 185 -17.39 -8.85 -0.32
C ARG A 185 -18.73 -8.16 -0.08
N ILE A 186 -19.47 -8.63 0.92
CA ILE A 186 -20.79 -8.06 1.21
C ILE A 186 -20.72 -6.56 1.53
N GLU A 187 -19.71 -6.10 2.27
CA GLU A 187 -19.49 -4.67 2.53
C GLU A 187 -19.23 -3.85 1.27
N ASP A 188 -18.44 -4.38 0.33
CA ASP A 188 -18.13 -3.73 -0.95
C ASP A 188 -19.41 -3.56 -1.79
N LEU A 189 -20.23 -4.62 -1.86
CA LEU A 189 -21.48 -4.60 -2.62
C LEU A 189 -22.51 -3.64 -2.02
N ARG A 190 -22.59 -3.54 -0.69
CA ARG A 190 -23.43 -2.55 -0.01
C ARG A 190 -22.97 -1.12 -0.30
N ALA A 191 -21.66 -0.87 -0.25
CA ALA A 191 -21.09 0.44 -0.57
C ALA A 191 -21.42 0.85 -2.01
N ALA A 192 -21.16 -0.03 -2.97
CA ALA A 192 -21.50 0.19 -4.38
C ALA A 192 -23.02 0.39 -4.59
N ALA A 193 -23.86 -0.44 -3.97
CA ALA A 193 -25.31 -0.33 -4.06
C ALA A 193 -25.85 1.01 -3.52
N SER A 194 -25.23 1.56 -2.47
CA SER A 194 -25.60 2.87 -1.92
C SER A 194 -25.38 4.03 -2.90
N VAL A 195 -24.39 3.90 -3.80
CA VAL A 195 -24.11 4.88 -4.86
C VAL A 195 -25.03 4.66 -6.07
N VAL A 196 -25.30 3.39 -6.40
CA VAL A 196 -26.08 2.97 -7.56
C VAL A 196 -27.59 3.16 -7.36
N GLY A 197 -28.09 3.08 -6.13
CA GLY A 197 -29.52 3.18 -5.81
C GLY A 197 -30.21 4.38 -6.45
N GLY A 198 -31.25 4.12 -7.23
CA GLY A 198 -32.03 5.16 -7.93
C GLY A 198 -31.34 5.76 -9.17
N ARG A 199 -30.18 5.24 -9.59
CA ARG A 199 -29.48 5.64 -10.81
C ARG A 199 -29.57 4.56 -11.89
N THR A 200 -29.15 4.89 -13.10
CA THR A 200 -29.12 3.97 -14.24
C THR A 200 -27.79 4.05 -14.96
N VAL A 201 -27.25 2.90 -15.33
CA VAL A 201 -26.06 2.76 -16.17
C VAL A 201 -26.34 3.42 -17.52
N HIS A 202 -25.39 4.23 -17.99
CA HIS A 202 -25.50 4.90 -19.28
C HIS A 202 -25.60 3.88 -20.42
N ALA A 203 -26.40 4.16 -21.45
CA ALA A 203 -26.72 3.20 -22.52
C ALA A 203 -25.50 2.70 -23.32
N SER A 204 -24.41 3.45 -23.35
CA SER A 204 -23.15 3.05 -23.99
C SER A 204 -22.24 2.19 -23.11
N VAL A 205 -22.56 2.04 -21.81
CA VAL A 205 -21.70 1.38 -20.83
C VAL A 205 -22.25 0.01 -20.50
N ARG A 206 -21.38 -1.00 -20.53
CA ARG A 206 -21.72 -2.34 -20.06
C ARG A 206 -21.20 -2.56 -18.65
N ALA A 207 -22.09 -2.54 -17.67
CA ALA A 207 -21.75 -2.71 -16.27
C ALA A 207 -22.10 -4.12 -15.77
N MET A 208 -21.23 -4.71 -14.95
CA MET A 208 -21.48 -6.02 -14.36
C MET A 208 -20.99 -6.09 -12.91
N VAL A 209 -21.68 -6.93 -12.13
CA VAL A 209 -21.30 -7.27 -10.76
C VAL A 209 -21.08 -8.78 -10.66
N VAL A 210 -19.94 -9.15 -10.08
CA VAL A 210 -19.54 -10.54 -9.86
C VAL A 210 -19.19 -10.68 -8.38
N PRO A 211 -20.05 -11.31 -7.56
CA PRO A 211 -19.78 -11.53 -6.14
C PRO A 211 -18.52 -12.38 -5.93
N GLY A 212 -17.78 -12.10 -4.85
CA GLY A 212 -16.48 -12.73 -4.59
C GLY A 212 -16.57 -14.21 -4.20
N SER A 213 -17.74 -14.67 -3.73
CA SER A 213 -18.04 -16.06 -3.43
C SER A 213 -19.54 -16.35 -3.53
N GLN A 214 -19.90 -17.63 -3.60
CA GLN A 214 -21.31 -18.06 -3.57
C GLN A 214 -22.02 -17.67 -2.26
N GLN A 215 -21.29 -17.63 -1.13
CA GLN A 215 -21.83 -17.17 0.15
C GLN A 215 -22.15 -15.67 0.12
N VAL A 216 -21.26 -14.85 -0.46
CA VAL A 216 -21.49 -13.40 -0.60
C VAL A 216 -22.67 -13.13 -1.54
N LYS A 217 -22.78 -13.88 -2.65
CA LYS A 217 -23.91 -13.79 -3.56
C LYS A 217 -25.23 -14.06 -2.84
N ALA A 218 -25.32 -15.19 -2.13
CA ALA A 218 -26.52 -15.54 -1.38
C ALA A 218 -26.90 -14.49 -0.32
N ALA A 219 -25.91 -13.93 0.39
CA ALA A 219 -26.14 -12.85 1.34
C ALA A 219 -26.64 -11.56 0.66
N ALA A 220 -26.04 -11.17 -0.47
CA ALA A 220 -26.42 -9.99 -1.23
C ALA A 220 -27.85 -10.11 -1.80
N GLU A 221 -28.24 -11.30 -2.25
CA GLU A 221 -29.60 -11.59 -2.75
C GLU A 221 -30.62 -11.61 -1.61
N GLN A 222 -30.27 -12.11 -0.43
CA GLN A 222 -31.12 -12.02 0.77
C GLN A 222 -31.36 -10.57 1.21
N GLU A 223 -30.39 -9.68 0.96
CA GLU A 223 -30.48 -8.25 1.24
C GLU A 223 -31.13 -7.44 0.09
N GLY A 224 -31.44 -8.07 -1.05
CA GLY A 224 -32.00 -7.41 -2.23
C GLY A 224 -31.01 -6.51 -2.97
N LEU A 225 -29.70 -6.63 -2.73
CA LEU A 225 -28.68 -5.83 -3.42
C LEU A 225 -28.63 -6.14 -4.92
N ASP A 226 -28.90 -7.39 -5.28
CA ASP A 226 -28.96 -7.85 -6.66
C ASP A 226 -30.09 -7.15 -7.44
N GLU A 227 -31.22 -6.86 -6.79
CA GLU A 227 -32.31 -6.07 -7.37
C GLU A 227 -31.89 -4.62 -7.60
N VAL A 228 -31.18 -4.01 -6.64
CA VAL A 228 -30.63 -2.66 -6.78
C VAL A 228 -29.74 -2.58 -8.02
N PHE A 229 -28.78 -3.51 -8.15
CA PHE A 229 -27.90 -3.55 -9.32
C PHE A 229 -28.64 -3.81 -10.64
N ARG A 230 -29.54 -4.79 -10.68
CA ARG A 230 -30.30 -5.09 -11.91
C ARG A 230 -31.21 -3.93 -12.32
N SER A 231 -31.85 -3.26 -11.36
CA SER A 231 -32.71 -2.10 -11.63
C SER A 231 -31.92 -0.92 -12.24
N ALA A 232 -30.65 -0.78 -11.87
CA ALA A 232 -29.75 0.20 -12.46
C ALA A 232 -29.17 -0.24 -13.81
N GLY A 233 -29.42 -1.47 -14.26
CA GLY A 233 -28.92 -1.99 -15.55
C GLY A 233 -27.58 -2.73 -15.47
N PHE A 234 -27.12 -3.10 -14.27
CA PHE A 234 -25.96 -3.97 -14.13
C PHE A 234 -26.33 -5.43 -14.42
N GLU A 235 -25.41 -6.15 -15.05
CA GLU A 235 -25.46 -7.60 -15.14
C GLU A 235 -25.05 -8.22 -13.81
N TRP A 236 -26.02 -8.78 -13.07
CA TRP A 236 -25.75 -9.58 -11.88
C TRP A 236 -25.34 -11.00 -12.28
N ARG A 237 -24.09 -11.38 -12.01
CA ARG A 237 -23.50 -12.64 -12.49
C ARG A 237 -23.25 -13.66 -11.38
N GLU A 238 -22.89 -14.87 -11.79
CA GLU A 238 -22.42 -15.93 -10.90
C GLU A 238 -21.07 -15.60 -10.27
N ALA A 239 -20.88 -16.03 -9.03
CA ALA A 239 -19.63 -15.79 -8.31
C ALA A 239 -18.45 -16.51 -8.99
N GLY A 240 -17.33 -15.81 -9.13
CA GLY A 240 -16.12 -16.34 -9.75
C GLY A 240 -15.09 -15.28 -10.10
N CYS A 241 -13.95 -15.69 -10.64
CA CYS A 241 -12.86 -14.75 -10.94
C CYS A 241 -13.18 -13.81 -12.12
N SER A 242 -14.01 -14.24 -13.06
CA SER A 242 -14.48 -13.45 -14.20
C SER A 242 -13.37 -12.59 -14.87
N MET A 243 -13.68 -11.32 -15.17
CA MET A 243 -12.76 -10.36 -15.78
C MET A 243 -11.53 -10.05 -14.90
N CYS A 244 -11.53 -10.35 -13.59
CA CYS A 244 -10.36 -10.13 -12.73
C CYS A 244 -9.14 -10.98 -13.18
N LEU A 245 -9.38 -12.18 -13.72
CA LEU A 245 -8.34 -13.04 -14.28
C LEU A 245 -8.30 -13.05 -15.81
N GLY A 246 -9.37 -12.62 -16.50
CA GLY A 246 -9.43 -12.60 -17.96
C GLY A 246 -9.37 -13.98 -18.62
N MET A 247 -9.61 -15.06 -17.85
CA MET A 247 -9.58 -16.46 -18.34
C MET A 247 -10.96 -16.96 -18.81
N ASN A 248 -11.98 -16.11 -18.79
CA ASN A 248 -13.32 -16.41 -19.25
C ASN A 248 -13.68 -15.52 -20.46
N PRO A 249 -14.82 -15.76 -21.14
CA PRO A 249 -15.22 -14.93 -22.29
C PRO A 249 -15.49 -13.45 -21.95
N ALA A 250 -15.51 -13.08 -20.66
CA ALA A 250 -15.70 -11.70 -20.22
C ALA A 250 -14.37 -10.93 -20.25
N ILE A 251 -13.80 -10.78 -21.44
CA ILE A 251 -12.60 -9.98 -21.70
C ILE A 251 -12.95 -8.67 -22.42
N LEU A 252 -12.03 -7.72 -22.33
CA LEU A 252 -12.05 -6.48 -23.10
C LEU A 252 -11.56 -6.71 -24.52
N ALA A 253 -12.22 -6.07 -25.47
CA ALA A 253 -11.69 -5.90 -26.81
C ALA A 253 -10.57 -4.85 -26.81
N ALA A 254 -9.72 -4.88 -27.83
CA ALA A 254 -8.65 -3.91 -27.98
C ALA A 254 -9.23 -2.49 -28.06
N GLY A 255 -8.72 -1.58 -27.23
CA GLY A 255 -9.19 -0.19 -27.15
C GLY A 255 -10.30 0.06 -26.13
N GLU A 256 -11.06 -0.97 -25.71
CA GLU A 256 -12.08 -0.81 -24.67
C GLU A 256 -11.44 -0.46 -23.32
N ARG A 257 -12.11 0.41 -22.57
CA ARG A 257 -11.73 0.83 -21.23
C ARG A 257 -12.71 0.33 -20.18
N CYS A 258 -12.20 -0.32 -19.14
CA CYS A 258 -12.98 -0.86 -18.03
C CYS A 258 -12.56 -0.25 -16.69
N ALA A 259 -13.47 0.47 -16.04
CA ALA A 259 -13.32 0.78 -14.62
C ALA A 259 -13.53 -0.50 -13.80
N SER A 260 -12.48 -0.95 -13.12
CA SER A 260 -12.42 -2.30 -12.56
C SER A 260 -12.02 -2.29 -11.09
N THR A 261 -12.74 -3.01 -10.26
CA THR A 261 -12.39 -3.24 -8.84
C THR A 261 -11.38 -4.39 -8.66
N SER A 262 -10.65 -4.75 -9.73
CA SER A 262 -9.53 -5.67 -9.66
C SER A 262 -8.37 -5.05 -8.88
N THR A 263 -7.41 -5.86 -8.46
CA THR A 263 -6.17 -5.39 -7.80
C THR A 263 -4.99 -5.25 -8.76
N ARG A 264 -5.18 -5.63 -10.03
CA ARG A 264 -4.11 -5.67 -11.04
C ARG A 264 -4.62 -5.18 -12.40
N ASN A 265 -3.81 -4.34 -13.06
CA ASN A 265 -4.10 -3.72 -14.35
C ASN A 265 -2.90 -3.70 -15.32
N PHE A 266 -1.94 -4.61 -15.16
CA PHE A 266 -0.85 -4.73 -16.14
C PHE A 266 -1.41 -5.02 -17.54
N GLU A 267 -0.64 -4.64 -18.56
CA GLU A 267 -1.05 -4.73 -19.96
C GLU A 267 -1.55 -6.14 -20.33
N GLY A 268 -2.75 -6.22 -20.91
CA GLY A 268 -3.36 -7.47 -21.33
C GLY A 268 -4.09 -8.24 -20.23
N ARG A 269 -4.09 -7.76 -18.99
CA ARG A 269 -4.69 -8.47 -17.84
C ARG A 269 -6.14 -8.86 -18.03
N GLN A 270 -6.98 -7.94 -18.52
CA GLN A 270 -8.42 -8.17 -18.73
C GLN A 270 -8.78 -8.41 -20.20
N GLY A 271 -7.78 -8.65 -21.05
CA GLY A 271 -7.94 -8.73 -22.50
C GLY A 271 -6.81 -8.00 -23.23
N ARG A 272 -6.34 -8.57 -24.34
CA ARG A 272 -5.23 -7.99 -25.11
C ARG A 272 -5.63 -6.62 -25.67
N GLY A 273 -4.90 -5.58 -25.26
CA GLY A 273 -5.16 -4.20 -25.66
C GLY A 273 -6.34 -3.52 -24.94
N GLY A 274 -6.93 -4.19 -23.94
CA GLY A 274 -7.92 -3.59 -23.05
C GLY A 274 -7.24 -2.70 -22.01
N ARG A 275 -7.91 -1.60 -21.66
CA ARG A 275 -7.40 -0.57 -20.75
C ARG A 275 -8.16 -0.64 -19.44
N THR A 276 -7.46 -0.71 -18.32
CA THR A 276 -8.09 -1.03 -17.03
C THR A 276 -7.65 -0.08 -15.93
N PRO A 277 -8.29 1.08 -15.78
CA PRO A 277 -8.20 1.82 -14.52
C PRO A 277 -8.73 0.99 -13.35
N LEU A 278 -7.95 0.87 -12.28
CA LEU A 278 -8.37 0.30 -11.01
C LEU A 278 -9.09 1.35 -10.19
N VAL A 279 -10.24 0.98 -9.63
CA VAL A 279 -11.08 1.84 -8.78
C VAL A 279 -11.59 1.04 -7.59
N SER A 280 -12.10 1.73 -6.56
CA SER A 280 -12.90 1.08 -5.51
C SER A 280 -14.28 0.65 -6.02
N PRO A 281 -14.98 -0.26 -5.32
CA PRO A 281 -16.39 -0.56 -5.55
C PRO A 281 -17.30 0.66 -5.54
#